data_AF-A0A2S2PX25-F1
#
_entry.id   AF-A0A2S2PX25-F1
#
_cell.length_a   1.000
_cell.length_b   1.000
_cell.length_c   1.000
_cell.angle_alpha   90.00
_cell.angle_beta   90.00
_cell.angle_gamma   90.00
#
_symmetry.space_group_name_H-M   'P 1'
#
loop_
_entity.id
_entity.type
_entity.pdbx_description
1 polymer ?
#
loop_
_entity_poly.entity_id
_entity_poly.type
_entity_poly.pdbx_seq_one_letter_code
_entity_poly.pdbx_strand_id
1 'polypeptide(L)'
;KNLFADIIPVCENNLKIIEAVFTNPDQVMAKFILNIYQLKLQNYIITILSEVKDKDIANYLEKLSQLYKKTTILSKNLSRLNIGNDDMFLNKMQKNIFQKYLDAYFFSELKNLKDKFLTILQRFYESKGHQKKQIQVGGFQELRRDLQTVISTRTNFNIMHIEDYGGETFLSEYVATSLLQEFNQALDRCCTLSSSSDIPSNSYQIFELLSSYLIDDYVDYGLELAIQSVPIPEAKTHDPPNVYFFDVIKQVNKIILLFENQISDALVPLIITTPKYSQCVSLKKKKLEQVESKIDFGLDRSLNAITGWIKICLTSEQKKSDFKPDSDVDTMTSVACKCVVQYLSANIKHIRECLDTKNAELVLAELGIKFHRIIYEHLLQYTYNSAGAMCAICDVNEYRKCVKDLGSSLVIDLFDTLHALCNLLLVKHENLKQVCYGDTLVGLDHSILSNFIQLRSDFKSQKLAVLLKNLTSR
;
A
#
# COMPACT_ATOMS: atom_id res chain seq x y z
N LYS A 1 44.67 23.29 -8.41
CA LYS A 1 45.61 22.38 -9.11
C LYS A 1 45.21 20.95 -8.80
N ASN A 2 45.13 20.06 -9.80
CA ASN A 2 44.64 18.69 -9.63
C ASN A 2 45.79 17.77 -9.20
N LEU A 3 46.05 17.69 -7.90
CA LEU A 3 47.15 16.91 -7.34
C LEU A 3 47.19 15.47 -7.87
N PHE A 4 46.03 14.82 -8.02
CA PHE A 4 45.95 13.43 -8.51
C PHE A 4 46.42 13.27 -9.97
N ALA A 5 46.23 14.29 -10.81
CA ALA A 5 46.68 14.26 -12.20
C ALA A 5 48.20 14.49 -12.32
N ASP A 6 48.76 15.27 -11.41
CA ASP A 6 50.19 15.64 -11.43
C ASP A 6 51.08 14.51 -10.88
N ILE A 7 50.57 13.63 -10.01
CA ILE A 7 51.37 12.58 -9.36
C ILE A 7 51.90 11.54 -10.36
N ILE A 8 51.09 11.10 -11.33
CA ILE A 8 51.49 10.00 -12.24
C ILE A 8 52.65 10.41 -13.16
N PRO A 9 52.60 11.54 -13.90
CA PRO A 9 53.71 11.97 -14.75
C PRO A 9 54.99 12.23 -13.95
N VAL A 10 54.86 12.74 -12.72
CA VAL A 10 56.01 12.94 -11.82
C VAL A 10 56.64 11.61 -11.44
N CYS A 11 55.84 10.59 -11.12
CA CYS A 11 56.36 9.24 -10.85
C CYS A 11 57.04 8.62 -12.08
N GLU A 12 56.44 8.73 -13.28
CA GLU A 12 57.03 8.19 -14.52
C GLU A 12 58.35 8.85 -14.89
N ASN A 13 58.42 10.19 -14.78
CA ASN A 13 59.64 10.93 -15.10
C ASN A 13 60.75 10.61 -14.10
N ASN A 14 60.43 10.54 -12.80
CA ASN A 14 61.41 10.20 -11.77
C ASN A 14 61.83 8.74 -11.83
N LEU A 15 60.96 7.81 -12.25
CA LEU A 15 61.32 6.40 -12.44
C LEU A 15 62.49 6.25 -13.43
N LYS A 16 62.41 6.90 -14.59
CA LYS A 16 63.48 6.88 -15.61
C LYS A 16 64.82 7.41 -15.07
N ILE A 17 64.76 8.44 -14.22
CA ILE A 17 65.95 9.02 -13.59
C ILE A 17 66.50 8.06 -12.53
N ILE A 18 65.63 7.46 -11.72
CA ILE A 18 66.01 6.55 -10.64
C ILE A 18 66.67 5.29 -11.20
N GLU A 19 66.14 4.71 -12.27
CA GLU A 19 66.71 3.57 -12.99
C GLU A 19 68.11 3.85 -13.55
N ALA A 20 68.37 5.10 -13.97
CA ALA A 20 69.66 5.51 -14.54
C ALA A 20 70.73 5.79 -13.48
N VAL A 21 70.35 6.16 -12.26
CA VAL A 21 71.28 6.71 -11.24
C VAL A 21 71.55 5.73 -10.10
N PHE A 22 70.58 4.91 -9.71
CA PHE A 22 70.68 4.08 -8.49
C PHE A 22 70.87 2.61 -8.81
N THR A 23 71.69 1.93 -8.00
CA THR A 23 71.93 0.47 -8.08
C THR A 23 70.74 -0.37 -7.63
N ASN A 24 69.80 0.18 -6.86
CA ASN A 24 68.58 -0.49 -6.43
C ASN A 24 67.35 0.44 -6.61
N PRO A 25 66.86 0.58 -7.86
CA PRO A 25 65.83 1.56 -8.21
C PRO A 25 64.50 1.30 -7.50
N ASP A 26 64.14 0.03 -7.27
CA ASP A 26 62.86 -0.36 -6.66
C ASP A 26 62.70 0.17 -5.23
N GLN A 27 63.75 0.05 -4.40
CA GLN A 27 63.72 0.56 -3.02
C GLN A 27 63.65 2.09 -2.97
N VAL A 28 64.34 2.76 -3.89
CA VAL A 28 64.33 4.23 -3.98
C VAL A 28 62.96 4.71 -4.42
N MET A 29 62.36 4.05 -5.42
CA MET A 29 61.03 4.38 -5.92
C MET A 29 59.95 4.11 -4.86
N ALA A 30 60.04 3.01 -4.10
CA ALA A 30 59.13 2.75 -2.98
C ALA A 30 59.17 3.85 -1.91
N LYS A 31 60.37 4.33 -1.54
CA LYS A 31 60.54 5.49 -0.61
C LYS A 31 60.02 6.80 -1.21
N PHE A 32 60.20 7.01 -2.51
CA PHE A 32 59.68 8.20 -3.19
C PHE A 32 58.14 8.23 -3.15
N ILE A 33 57.49 7.10 -3.47
CA ILE A 33 56.03 6.98 -3.40
C ILE A 33 55.51 7.10 -1.96
N LEU A 34 56.22 6.50 -1.00
CA LEU A 34 55.91 6.65 0.43
C LEU A 34 55.82 8.14 0.81
N ASN A 35 56.81 8.94 0.40
CA ASN A 35 56.82 10.37 0.67
C ASN A 35 55.67 11.11 -0.04
N ILE A 36 55.31 10.73 -1.26
CA ILE A 36 54.16 11.32 -1.96
C ILE A 36 52.87 11.03 -1.18
N TYR A 37 52.65 9.78 -0.77
CA TYR A 37 51.44 9.39 -0.02
C TYR A 37 51.38 10.09 1.35
N GLN A 38 52.45 10.04 2.14
CA GLN A 38 52.46 10.58 3.50
C GLN A 38 52.55 12.10 3.58
N LEU A 39 53.27 12.76 2.68
CA LEU A 39 53.53 14.21 2.79
C LEU A 39 52.66 15.06 1.87
N LYS A 40 52.37 14.59 0.65
CA LYS A 40 51.60 15.38 -0.32
C LYS A 40 50.12 14.98 -0.32
N LEU A 41 49.84 13.70 -0.50
CA LEU A 41 48.49 13.19 -0.64
C LEU A 41 47.72 13.26 0.69
N GLN A 42 48.32 12.79 1.79
CA GLN A 42 47.70 12.85 3.12
C GLN A 42 47.38 14.29 3.54
N ASN A 43 48.31 15.22 3.39
CA ASN A 43 48.08 16.64 3.73
C ASN A 43 46.95 17.24 2.88
N TYR A 44 46.93 16.95 1.57
CA TYR A 44 45.86 17.41 0.69
C TYR A 44 44.48 16.87 1.10
N ILE A 45 44.40 15.59 1.44
CA ILE A 45 43.16 14.95 1.91
C ILE A 45 42.72 15.56 3.24
N ILE A 46 43.64 15.75 4.19
CA ILE A 46 43.36 16.37 5.49
C ILE A 46 42.79 17.78 5.29
N THR A 47 43.42 18.62 4.46
CA THR A 47 42.95 19.98 4.19
C THR A 47 41.51 19.96 3.66
N ILE A 48 41.23 19.19 2.61
CA ILE A 48 39.89 19.14 2.01
C ILE A 48 38.85 18.61 2.99
N LEU A 49 39.14 17.51 3.68
CA LEU A 49 38.17 16.91 4.60
C LEU A 49 37.92 17.82 5.82
N SER A 50 38.93 18.54 6.31
CA SER A 50 38.78 19.48 7.43
C SER A 50 37.92 20.70 7.08
N GLU A 51 37.98 21.19 5.84
CA GLU A 51 37.19 22.34 5.38
C GLU A 51 35.68 22.04 5.31
N VAL A 52 35.32 20.78 5.08
CA VAL A 52 33.94 20.33 4.84
C VAL A 52 33.32 19.71 6.09
N LYS A 53 34.13 19.12 6.98
CA LYS A 53 33.66 18.35 8.14
C LYS A 53 32.67 19.10 9.03
N ASP A 54 32.91 20.38 9.28
CA ASP A 54 32.11 21.17 10.22
C ASP A 54 30.90 21.87 9.56
N LYS A 55 30.77 21.81 8.23
CA LYS A 55 29.73 22.53 7.49
C LYS A 55 28.56 21.62 7.11
N ASP A 56 28.84 20.46 6.54
CA ASP A 56 27.82 19.54 6.03
C ASP A 56 28.35 18.11 5.99
N ILE A 57 27.70 17.21 6.74
CA ILE A 57 28.04 15.79 6.80
C ILE A 57 27.84 15.12 5.44
N ALA A 58 26.81 15.51 4.68
CA ALA A 58 26.52 14.91 3.37
C ALA A 58 27.66 15.19 2.39
N ASN A 59 28.06 16.46 2.27
CA ASN A 59 29.20 16.86 1.44
C ASN A 59 30.51 16.22 1.94
N TYR A 60 30.72 16.11 3.26
CA TYR A 60 31.88 15.42 3.81
C TYR A 60 31.95 13.95 3.37
N LEU A 61 30.85 13.20 3.46
CA LEU A 61 30.79 11.79 3.05
C LEU A 61 30.99 11.62 1.53
N GLU A 62 30.42 12.51 0.73
CA GLU A 62 30.61 12.53 -0.72
C GLU A 62 32.09 12.78 -1.08
N LYS A 63 32.71 13.78 -0.46
CA LYS A 63 34.14 14.09 -0.68
C LYS A 63 35.04 12.98 -0.20
N LEU A 64 34.75 12.35 0.94
CA LEU A 64 35.48 11.19 1.44
C LEU A 64 35.43 10.03 0.43
N SER A 65 34.24 9.68 -0.06
CA SER A 65 34.06 8.65 -1.09
C SER A 65 34.82 8.99 -2.38
N GLN A 66 34.72 10.24 -2.86
CA GLN A 66 35.42 10.70 -4.06
C GLN A 66 36.95 10.63 -3.92
N LEU A 67 37.49 11.11 -2.80
CA LEU A 67 38.94 11.08 -2.53
C LEU A 67 39.44 9.65 -2.37
N TYR A 68 38.66 8.77 -1.75
CA TYR A 68 38.99 7.35 -1.65
C TYR A 68 39.01 6.69 -3.03
N LYS A 69 37.95 6.84 -3.85
CA LYS A 69 37.90 6.31 -5.23
C LYS A 69 39.08 6.82 -6.07
N LYS A 70 39.38 8.12 -6.02
CA LYS A 70 40.53 8.72 -6.74
C LYS A 70 41.86 8.14 -6.27
N THR A 71 42.04 7.93 -4.97
CA THR A 71 43.25 7.31 -4.41
C THR A 71 43.38 5.85 -4.83
N THR A 72 42.28 5.09 -4.85
CA THR A 72 42.26 3.70 -5.37
C THR A 72 42.67 3.64 -6.83
N ILE A 73 42.15 4.54 -7.67
CA ILE A 73 42.51 4.63 -9.09
C ILE A 73 43.99 4.99 -9.25
N LEU A 74 44.48 5.95 -8.46
CA LEU A 74 45.90 6.32 -8.44
C LEU A 74 46.77 5.12 -8.06
N SER A 75 46.44 4.40 -6.99
CA SER A 75 47.15 3.20 -6.55
C SER A 75 47.18 2.12 -7.65
N LYS A 76 46.06 1.87 -8.34
CA LYS A 76 45.98 0.91 -9.46
C LYS A 76 46.81 1.33 -10.68
N ASN A 77 46.96 2.63 -10.94
CA ASN A 77 47.80 3.12 -12.02
C ASN A 77 49.28 3.03 -11.64
N LEU A 78 49.62 3.38 -10.39
CA LEU A 78 50.98 3.25 -9.89
C LEU A 78 51.44 1.80 -9.85
N SER A 79 50.59 0.82 -9.51
CA SER A 79 50.98 -0.59 -9.53
C SER A 79 51.46 -1.08 -10.90
N ARG A 80 51.06 -0.42 -12.01
CA ARG A 80 51.54 -0.73 -13.37
C ARG A 80 53.00 -0.35 -13.60
N LEU A 81 53.55 0.56 -12.79
CA LEU A 81 54.94 1.01 -12.87
C LEU A 81 55.92 0.03 -12.20
N ASN A 82 55.46 -1.15 -11.78
CA ASN A 82 56.28 -2.25 -11.25
C ASN A 82 57.19 -1.82 -10.09
N ILE A 83 56.67 -1.01 -9.16
CA ILE A 83 57.43 -0.46 -8.03
C ILE A 83 57.62 -1.55 -6.96
N GLY A 84 58.61 -2.42 -7.16
CA GLY A 84 59.04 -3.42 -6.18
C GLY A 84 58.03 -4.54 -5.84
N ASN A 85 58.49 -5.47 -4.99
CA ASN A 85 57.89 -6.81 -4.83
C ASN A 85 56.68 -6.93 -3.87
N ASP A 86 56.18 -5.84 -3.24
CA ASP A 86 55.03 -5.93 -2.30
C ASP A 86 53.73 -5.42 -2.96
N ASP A 87 52.95 -6.34 -3.52
CA ASP A 87 51.62 -6.08 -4.11
C ASP A 87 50.65 -5.37 -3.14
N MET A 88 50.90 -5.46 -1.83
CA MET A 88 50.07 -4.82 -0.81
C MET A 88 50.58 -3.45 -0.37
N PHE A 89 51.74 -2.98 -0.83
CA PHE A 89 52.35 -1.73 -0.37
C PHE A 89 51.42 -0.53 -0.56
N LEU A 90 50.90 -0.34 -1.78
CA LEU A 90 50.01 0.79 -2.10
C LEU A 90 48.68 0.71 -1.33
N ASN A 91 48.17 -0.51 -1.12
CA ASN A 91 46.96 -0.73 -0.32
C ASN A 91 47.18 -0.37 1.15
N LYS A 92 48.34 -0.72 1.74
CA LYS A 92 48.72 -0.31 3.09
C LYS A 92 48.82 1.21 3.20
N MET A 93 49.42 1.88 2.21
CA MET A 93 49.55 3.34 2.20
C MET A 93 48.20 4.04 2.13
N GLN A 94 47.31 3.59 1.25
CA GLN A 94 45.95 4.10 1.20
C GLN A 94 45.21 3.87 2.52
N LYS A 95 45.29 2.66 3.08
CA LYS A 95 44.65 2.34 4.36
C LYS A 95 45.15 3.27 5.48
N ASN A 96 46.45 3.52 5.57
CA ASN A 96 47.02 4.41 6.59
C ASN A 96 46.50 5.84 6.50
N ILE A 97 46.29 6.38 5.29
CA ILE A 97 45.73 7.73 5.12
C ILE A 97 44.27 7.78 5.56
N PHE A 98 43.48 6.75 5.22
CA PHE A 98 42.04 6.78 5.39
C PHE A 98 41.51 6.14 6.68
N GLN A 99 42.29 5.31 7.38
CA GLN A 99 41.83 4.46 8.50
C GLN A 99 40.97 5.23 9.52
N LYS A 100 41.48 6.35 10.03
CA LYS A 100 40.78 7.19 11.02
C LYS A 100 39.39 7.66 10.52
N TYR A 101 39.24 7.90 9.23
CA TYR A 101 37.98 8.34 8.64
C TYR A 101 37.04 7.15 8.39
N LEU A 102 37.58 5.99 8.00
CA LEU A 102 36.80 4.76 7.78
C LEU A 102 36.24 4.19 9.08
N ASP A 103 36.97 4.33 10.20
CA ASP A 103 36.51 3.84 11.52
C ASP A 103 35.22 4.55 11.98
N ALA A 104 35.08 5.86 11.67
CA ALA A 104 33.91 6.67 12.04
C ALA A 104 32.87 6.82 10.91
N TYR A 105 33.19 6.31 9.71
CA TYR A 105 32.41 6.51 8.49
C TYR A 105 30.98 5.99 8.66
N PHE A 106 30.84 4.71 9.02
CA PHE A 106 29.53 4.05 8.91
C PHE A 106 28.50 4.63 9.90
N PHE A 107 28.95 5.01 11.10
CA PHE A 107 28.10 5.72 12.06
C PHE A 107 27.62 7.07 11.50
N SER A 108 28.53 7.80 10.85
CA SER A 108 28.22 9.11 10.26
C SER A 108 27.29 8.97 9.05
N GLU A 109 27.46 7.91 8.25
CA GLU A 109 26.59 7.56 7.11
C GLU A 109 25.17 7.28 7.56
N LEU A 110 24.97 6.41 8.56
CA LEU A 110 23.64 6.09 9.09
C LEU A 110 22.95 7.33 9.67
N LYS A 111 23.68 8.17 10.40
CA LYS A 111 23.15 9.43 10.93
C LYS A 111 22.71 10.37 9.80
N ASN A 112 23.58 10.58 8.80
CA ASN A 112 23.27 11.43 7.65
C ASN A 112 22.06 10.92 6.87
N LEU A 113 21.99 9.61 6.61
CA LEU A 113 20.88 8.99 5.89
C LEU A 113 19.56 9.18 6.64
N LYS A 114 19.57 9.00 7.98
CA LYS A 114 18.42 9.25 8.84
C LYS A 114 17.94 10.70 8.74
N ASP A 115 18.86 11.65 8.86
CA ASP A 115 18.56 13.09 8.79
C ASP A 115 18.00 13.48 7.40
N LYS A 116 18.50 12.86 6.32
CA LYS A 116 17.98 13.04 4.95
C LYS A 116 16.56 12.52 4.81
N PHE A 117 16.28 11.30 5.29
CA PHE A 117 14.93 10.73 5.27
C PHE A 117 13.94 11.60 6.03
N LEU A 118 14.30 12.03 7.25
CA LEU A 118 13.49 12.95 8.04
C LEU A 118 13.20 14.26 7.30
N THR A 119 14.22 14.86 6.68
CA THR A 119 14.05 16.11 5.93
C THR A 119 13.12 15.94 4.73
N ILE A 120 13.23 14.82 4.00
CA ILE A 120 12.36 14.52 2.85
C ILE A 120 10.91 14.40 3.31
N LEU A 121 10.65 13.61 4.37
CA LEU A 121 9.31 13.42 4.91
C LEU A 121 8.73 14.72 5.47
N GLN A 122 9.51 15.48 6.24
CA GLN A 122 9.09 16.76 6.81
C GLN A 122 8.68 17.75 5.71
N ARG A 123 9.50 17.92 4.67
CA ARG A 123 9.18 18.80 3.53
C ARG A 123 7.91 18.37 2.82
N PHE A 124 7.70 17.06 2.67
CA PHE A 124 6.48 16.54 2.06
C PHE A 124 5.25 16.90 2.90
N TYR A 125 5.25 16.61 4.21
CA TYR A 125 4.11 16.93 5.07
C TYR A 125 3.87 18.45 5.19
N GLU A 126 4.92 19.26 5.29
CA GLU A 126 4.83 20.73 5.26
C GLU A 126 4.21 21.23 3.95
N SER A 127 4.58 20.65 2.80
CA SER A 127 3.98 21.00 1.50
C SER A 127 2.49 20.67 1.41
N LYS A 128 2.02 19.74 2.23
CA LYS A 128 0.61 19.35 2.36
C LYS A 128 -0.09 20.08 3.51
N GLY A 129 0.58 20.98 4.22
CA GLY A 129 0.04 21.67 5.40
C GLY A 129 -0.28 20.70 6.56
N HIS A 130 0.37 19.54 6.59
CA HIS A 130 0.08 18.47 7.54
C HIS A 130 1.13 18.37 8.63
N GLN A 131 0.69 18.14 9.85
CA GLN A 131 1.57 17.85 10.99
C GLN A 131 1.33 16.41 11.41
N LYS A 132 2.40 15.59 11.40
CA LYS A 132 2.32 14.18 11.79
C LYS A 132 1.83 14.07 13.24
N LYS A 133 0.62 13.57 13.41
CA LYS A 133 0.02 13.29 14.73
C LYS A 133 0.52 11.93 15.22
N GLN A 134 0.76 11.78 16.53
CA GLN A 134 0.89 10.45 17.12
C GLN A 134 -0.48 9.78 17.09
N ILE A 135 -0.65 8.83 16.18
CA ILE A 135 -1.86 8.01 16.11
C ILE A 135 -1.72 6.94 17.20
N GLN A 136 -2.60 6.96 18.21
CA GLN A 136 -2.64 5.90 19.21
C GLN A 136 -3.26 4.66 18.56
N VAL A 137 -2.40 3.73 18.15
CA VAL A 137 -2.81 2.44 17.56
C VAL A 137 -3.45 1.57 18.65
N GLY A 138 -4.73 1.22 18.48
CA GLY A 138 -5.39 0.24 19.33
C GLY A 138 -6.91 0.17 19.13
N GLY A 139 -7.45 -1.06 19.09
CA GLY A 139 -8.90 -1.31 18.94
C GLY A 139 -9.79 -0.69 20.03
N PHE A 140 -9.21 -0.16 21.11
CA PHE A 140 -9.95 0.58 22.14
C PHE A 140 -10.37 1.98 21.69
N GLN A 141 -9.58 2.67 20.85
CA GLN A 141 -10.04 3.94 20.25
C GLN A 141 -11.10 3.70 19.17
N GLU A 142 -11.03 2.57 18.45
CA GLU A 142 -12.06 2.17 17.48
C GLU A 142 -13.35 1.80 18.17
N LEU A 143 -13.30 0.96 19.22
CA LEU A 143 -14.47 0.66 20.04
C LEU A 143 -15.03 1.94 20.66
N ARG A 144 -14.17 2.87 21.11
CA ARG A 144 -14.60 4.18 21.61
C ARG A 144 -15.23 5.04 20.51
N ARG A 145 -14.69 5.05 19.30
CA ARG A 145 -15.25 5.77 18.14
C ARG A 145 -16.61 5.20 17.76
N ASP A 146 -16.71 3.89 17.57
CA ASP A 146 -17.93 3.20 17.19
C ASP A 146 -19.01 3.33 18.29
N LEU A 147 -18.63 3.17 19.57
CA LEU A 147 -19.53 3.42 20.71
C LEU A 147 -19.97 4.89 20.79
N GLN A 148 -19.06 5.84 20.60
CA GLN A 148 -19.41 7.26 20.65
C GLN A 148 -20.27 7.69 19.47
N THR A 149 -20.10 7.14 18.27
CA THR A 149 -20.97 7.40 17.11
C THR A 149 -22.36 6.78 17.30
N VAL A 150 -22.47 5.58 17.89
CA VAL A 150 -23.77 5.01 18.29
C VAL A 150 -24.44 5.86 19.38
N ILE A 151 -23.67 6.50 20.26
CA ILE A 151 -24.20 7.44 21.26
C ILE A 151 -24.62 8.76 20.60
N SER A 152 -23.81 9.33 19.69
CA SER A 152 -24.07 10.57 18.95
C SER A 152 -25.22 10.47 17.94
N THR A 153 -25.56 9.27 17.47
CA THR A 153 -26.77 9.05 16.67
C THR A 153 -28.03 8.95 17.53
N ARG A 154 -27.88 8.73 18.84
CA ARG A 154 -28.97 8.68 19.83
C ARG A 154 -29.14 9.98 20.62
N THR A 155 -28.07 10.76 20.77
CA THR A 155 -28.06 12.09 21.39
C THR A 155 -27.50 13.05 20.34
N ASN A 156 -28.20 14.14 19.99
CA ASN A 156 -27.81 15.10 18.93
C ASN A 156 -26.48 15.87 19.23
N PHE A 157 -25.39 15.16 19.47
CA PHE A 157 -24.07 15.66 19.79
C PHE A 157 -23.06 15.11 18.76
N ASN A 158 -22.65 15.95 17.81
CA ASN A 158 -21.53 15.65 16.90
C ASN A 158 -20.21 15.70 17.70
N ILE A 159 -19.67 14.54 18.09
CA ILE A 159 -18.44 14.47 18.91
C ILE A 159 -17.18 14.10 18.10
N MET A 160 -17.25 13.87 16.78
CA MET A 160 -16.02 13.77 15.97
C MET A 160 -16.21 14.35 14.56
N HIS A 161 -15.36 15.32 14.22
CA HIS A 161 -15.02 15.63 12.84
C HIS A 161 -14.23 14.42 12.30
N ILE A 162 -14.84 13.66 11.38
CA ILE A 162 -14.05 12.81 10.48
C ILE A 162 -13.21 13.81 9.66
N GLU A 163 -11.91 13.89 9.95
CA GLU A 163 -10.99 14.71 9.15
C GLU A 163 -10.83 14.00 7.79
N ASP A 164 -11.64 14.38 6.81
CA ASP A 164 -11.60 13.82 5.45
C ASP A 164 -10.37 14.29 4.66
N TYR A 165 -9.58 15.24 5.18
CA TYR A 165 -8.42 15.86 4.51
C TYR A 165 -8.64 16.20 3.02
N GLY A 166 -9.90 16.35 2.58
CA GLY A 166 -10.28 16.53 1.17
C GLY A 166 -9.89 15.38 0.23
N GLY A 167 -9.76 14.15 0.71
CA GLY A 167 -9.31 13.01 -0.10
C GLY A 167 -7.79 12.98 -0.37
N GLU A 168 -7.00 13.75 0.39
CA GLU A 168 -5.54 13.70 0.31
C GLU A 168 -5.02 12.36 0.84
N THR A 169 -4.27 11.65 -0.01
CA THR A 169 -3.74 10.31 0.31
C THR A 169 -2.53 10.32 1.24
N PHE A 170 -1.83 11.46 1.36
CA PHE A 170 -0.54 11.60 2.04
C PHE A 170 0.53 10.60 1.57
N LEU A 171 0.37 10.07 0.35
CA LEU A 171 1.30 9.18 -0.31
C LEU A 171 1.71 9.79 -1.64
N SER A 172 2.92 9.45 -2.08
CA SER A 172 3.52 9.96 -3.30
C SER A 172 4.69 9.08 -3.72
N GLU A 173 4.65 8.64 -4.97
CA GLU A 173 5.73 7.91 -5.62
C GLU A 173 7.04 8.71 -5.65
N TYR A 174 6.94 10.04 -5.71
CA TYR A 174 8.10 10.94 -5.71
C TYR A 174 8.87 10.89 -4.38
N VAL A 175 8.15 10.87 -3.25
CA VAL A 175 8.76 10.77 -1.92
C VAL A 175 9.47 9.43 -1.77
N ALA A 176 8.80 8.34 -2.16
CA ALA A 176 9.39 7.01 -2.15
C ALA A 176 10.66 6.97 -3.02
N THR A 177 10.61 7.49 -4.24
CA THR A 177 11.76 7.56 -5.15
C THR A 177 12.92 8.37 -4.54
N SER A 178 12.63 9.49 -3.88
CA SER A 178 13.63 10.32 -3.22
C SER A 178 14.32 9.58 -2.07
N LEU A 179 13.56 8.84 -1.25
CA LEU A 179 14.13 8.00 -0.19
C LEU A 179 14.98 6.86 -0.76
N LEU A 180 14.52 6.19 -1.83
CA LEU A 180 15.27 5.12 -2.50
C LEU A 180 16.54 5.64 -3.16
N GLN A 181 16.56 6.88 -3.65
CA GLN A 181 17.76 7.52 -4.20
C GLN A 181 18.83 7.74 -3.11
N GLU A 182 18.45 8.27 -1.94
CA GLU A 182 19.37 8.45 -0.81
C GLU A 182 19.89 7.10 -0.29
N PHE A 183 19.03 6.08 -0.26
CA PHE A 183 19.41 4.69 0.03
C PHE A 183 20.49 4.17 -0.94
N ASN A 184 20.30 4.34 -2.25
CA ASN A 184 21.27 3.90 -3.26
C ASN A 184 22.62 4.59 -3.13
N GLN A 185 22.60 5.90 -2.86
CA GLN A 185 23.83 6.65 -2.65
C GLN A 185 24.58 6.17 -1.39
N ALA A 186 23.85 5.83 -0.33
CA ALA A 186 24.44 5.26 0.88
C ALA A 186 25.02 3.87 0.62
N LEU A 187 24.35 3.02 -0.17
CA LEU A 187 24.90 1.71 -0.57
C LEU A 187 26.16 1.83 -1.44
N ASP A 188 26.21 2.75 -2.42
CA ASP A 188 27.42 2.98 -3.24
C ASP A 188 28.60 3.44 -2.37
N ARG A 189 28.35 4.36 -1.44
CA ARG A 189 29.36 4.78 -0.46
C ARG A 189 29.77 3.62 0.45
N CYS A 190 28.83 2.80 0.90
CA CYS A 190 29.11 1.63 1.73
C CYS A 190 30.02 0.63 1.02
N CYS A 191 29.75 0.33 -0.25
CA CYS A 191 30.59 -0.56 -1.08
C CYS A 191 31.99 0.03 -1.32
N THR A 192 32.10 1.35 -1.30
CA THR A 192 33.37 2.06 -1.54
C THR A 192 34.22 2.16 -0.28
N LEU A 193 33.61 2.47 0.86
CA LEU A 193 34.29 2.91 2.08
C LEU A 193 34.33 1.84 3.18
N SER A 194 33.40 0.86 3.17
CA SER A 194 33.41 -0.22 4.15
C SER A 194 34.45 -1.29 3.80
N SER A 195 34.90 -2.03 4.81
CA SER A 195 35.70 -3.22 4.58
C SER A 195 34.86 -4.31 3.89
N SER A 196 35.50 -5.16 3.08
CA SER A 196 34.79 -6.24 2.36
C SER A 196 34.00 -7.19 3.27
N SER A 197 34.45 -7.40 4.51
CA SER A 197 33.75 -8.23 5.50
C SER A 197 32.54 -7.53 6.12
N ASP A 198 32.55 -6.20 6.17
CA ASP A 198 31.49 -5.41 6.82
C ASP A 198 30.40 -4.98 5.83
N ILE A 199 30.69 -4.93 4.52
CA ILE A 199 29.72 -4.54 3.48
C ILE A 199 28.36 -5.22 3.66
N PRO A 200 28.25 -6.55 3.88
CA PRO A 200 26.94 -7.19 4.01
C PRO A 200 26.18 -6.73 5.25
N SER A 201 26.87 -6.57 6.38
CA SER A 201 26.27 -6.13 7.65
C SER A 201 25.84 -4.67 7.61
N ASN A 202 26.68 -3.82 7.02
CA ASN A 202 26.43 -2.40 6.86
C ASN A 202 25.30 -2.12 5.85
N SER A 203 25.30 -2.82 4.72
CA SER A 203 24.23 -2.71 3.71
C SER A 203 22.87 -3.14 4.29
N TYR A 204 22.86 -4.18 5.12
CA TYR A 204 21.65 -4.61 5.82
C TYR A 204 21.14 -3.55 6.81
N GLN A 205 22.00 -2.89 7.59
CA GLN A 205 21.59 -1.81 8.49
C GLN A 205 21.04 -0.58 7.73
N ILE A 206 21.61 -0.26 6.56
CA ILE A 206 21.06 0.77 5.66
C ILE A 206 19.64 0.39 5.20
N PHE A 207 19.41 -0.88 4.88
CA PHE A 207 18.09 -1.40 4.52
C PHE A 207 17.08 -1.38 5.68
N GLU A 208 17.52 -1.70 6.90
CA GLU A 208 16.67 -1.58 8.09
C GLU A 208 16.19 -0.14 8.26
N LEU A 209 17.09 0.83 8.10
CA LEU A 209 16.75 2.24 8.18
C LEU A 209 15.75 2.66 7.08
N LEU A 210 15.98 2.27 5.82
CA LEU A 210 15.03 2.51 4.74
C LEU A 210 13.65 1.92 5.06
N SER A 211 13.61 0.69 5.55
CA SER A 211 12.35 -0.01 5.87
C SER A 211 11.58 0.72 6.97
N SER A 212 12.26 1.20 8.02
CA SER A 212 11.61 1.99 9.07
C SER A 212 11.05 3.30 8.56
N TYR A 213 11.77 4.01 7.68
CA TYR A 213 11.32 5.33 7.22
C TYR A 213 10.29 5.27 6.09
N LEU A 214 10.48 4.37 5.11
CA LEU A 214 9.59 4.25 3.97
C LEU A 214 8.32 3.45 4.32
N ILE A 215 8.45 2.34 5.06
CA ILE A 215 7.29 1.50 5.39
C ILE A 215 6.62 2.00 6.67
N ASP A 216 7.33 1.99 7.81
CA ASP A 216 6.70 2.27 9.10
C ASP A 216 6.33 3.75 9.29
N ASP A 217 7.19 4.69 8.88
CA ASP A 217 6.94 6.10 9.13
C ASP A 217 6.11 6.80 8.04
N TYR A 218 6.08 6.23 6.83
CA TYR A 218 5.47 6.87 5.67
C TYR A 218 4.26 6.10 5.14
N VAL A 219 4.45 4.88 4.61
CA VAL A 219 3.34 4.09 4.05
C VAL A 219 2.31 3.73 5.13
N ASP A 220 2.78 3.22 6.27
CA ASP A 220 1.93 2.80 7.38
C ASP A 220 1.11 3.97 7.94
N TYR A 221 1.74 5.15 8.07
CA TYR A 221 1.07 6.37 8.51
C TYR A 221 -0.01 6.84 7.51
N GLY A 222 0.30 6.84 6.21
CA GLY A 222 -0.67 7.18 5.17
C GLY A 222 -1.87 6.24 5.16
N LEU A 223 -1.63 4.93 5.33
CA LEU A 223 -2.68 3.93 5.47
C LEU A 223 -3.54 4.17 6.71
N GLU A 224 -2.95 4.48 7.86
CA GLU A 224 -3.71 4.76 9.08
C GLU A 224 -4.65 5.96 8.92
N LEU A 225 -4.16 7.05 8.34
CA LEU A 225 -5.00 8.22 8.06
C LEU A 225 -6.14 7.88 7.11
N ALA A 226 -5.86 7.12 6.06
CA ALA A 226 -6.85 6.71 5.08
C ALA A 226 -7.90 5.75 5.66
N ILE A 227 -7.54 4.87 6.58
CA ILE A 227 -8.49 4.01 7.30
C ILE A 227 -9.40 4.84 8.21
N GLN A 228 -8.84 5.86 8.87
CA GLN A 228 -9.58 6.71 9.79
C GLN A 228 -10.62 7.59 9.09
N SER A 229 -10.34 8.00 7.85
CA SER A 229 -11.24 8.81 7.04
C SER A 229 -12.36 8.00 6.38
N VAL A 230 -12.26 6.67 6.30
CA VAL A 230 -13.34 5.83 5.75
C VAL A 230 -14.65 6.11 6.52
N PRO A 231 -15.71 6.54 5.81
CA PRO A 231 -16.97 6.90 6.42
C PRO A 231 -17.57 5.78 7.28
N ILE A 232 -18.24 6.17 8.35
CA ILE A 232 -18.91 5.23 9.25
C ILE A 232 -20.28 4.87 8.64
N PRO A 233 -20.66 3.58 8.55
CA PRO A 233 -21.92 3.13 7.94
C PRO A 233 -23.19 3.79 8.51
N GLU A 234 -23.19 4.17 9.79
CA GLU A 234 -24.34 4.75 10.50
C GLU A 234 -24.44 6.28 10.40
N ALA A 235 -23.49 6.95 9.75
CA ALA A 235 -23.61 8.37 9.48
C ALA A 235 -24.76 8.58 8.50
N LYS A 236 -25.88 9.15 8.97
CA LYS A 236 -27.07 9.43 8.16
C LYS A 236 -26.81 10.59 7.19
N THR A 237 -25.84 10.45 6.30
CA THR A 237 -25.61 11.39 5.21
C THR A 237 -26.54 11.04 4.06
N HIS A 238 -27.24 12.05 3.54
CA HIS A 238 -28.06 11.87 2.35
C HIS A 238 -27.19 11.57 1.12
N ASP A 239 -26.00 12.16 1.07
CA ASP A 239 -25.11 12.03 -0.07
C ASP A 239 -24.27 10.73 -0.03
N PRO A 240 -24.03 10.11 -1.20
CA PRO A 240 -23.21 8.91 -1.30
C PRO A 240 -21.76 9.18 -0.88
N PRO A 241 -21.16 8.36 0.00
CA PRO A 241 -19.78 8.54 0.40
C PRO A 241 -18.85 8.22 -0.76
N ASN A 242 -17.85 9.08 -0.96
CA ASN A 242 -16.71 8.79 -1.82
C ASN A 242 -15.64 8.04 -1.02
N VAL A 243 -15.29 6.84 -1.44
CA VAL A 243 -14.37 5.97 -0.71
C VAL A 243 -12.98 6.05 -1.34
N TYR A 244 -12.24 7.10 -0.99
CA TYR A 244 -10.90 7.35 -1.56
C TYR A 244 -9.82 6.35 -1.09
N PHE A 245 -10.16 5.45 -0.14
CA PHE A 245 -9.24 4.41 0.33
C PHE A 245 -8.71 3.52 -0.81
N PHE A 246 -9.49 3.31 -1.88
CA PHE A 246 -9.02 2.57 -3.04
C PHE A 246 -7.87 3.29 -3.77
N ASP A 247 -7.90 4.62 -3.88
CA ASP A 247 -6.78 5.41 -4.44
C ASP A 247 -5.50 5.26 -3.61
N VAL A 248 -5.66 5.16 -2.29
CA VAL A 248 -4.54 4.93 -1.36
C VAL A 248 -3.91 3.56 -1.63
N ILE A 249 -4.72 2.50 -1.75
CA ILE A 249 -4.22 1.15 -2.10
C ILE A 249 -3.42 1.19 -3.41
N LYS A 250 -3.95 1.87 -4.44
CA LYS A 250 -3.27 2.01 -5.73
C LYS A 250 -1.87 2.63 -5.57
N GLN A 251 -1.74 3.68 -4.77
CA GLN A 251 -0.46 4.33 -4.53
C GLN A 251 0.48 3.49 -3.68
N VAL A 252 -0.03 2.84 -2.62
CA VAL A 252 0.76 1.92 -1.78
C VAL A 252 1.35 0.82 -2.63
N ASN A 253 0.56 0.15 -3.49
CA ASN A 253 1.04 -0.91 -4.36
C ASN A 253 2.21 -0.47 -5.26
N LYS A 254 2.15 0.74 -5.80
CA LYS A 254 3.26 1.30 -6.60
C LYS A 254 4.51 1.55 -5.76
N ILE A 255 4.36 2.12 -4.56
CA ILE A 255 5.47 2.37 -3.64
C ILE A 255 6.13 1.06 -3.20
N ILE A 256 5.32 0.04 -2.86
CA ILE A 256 5.81 -1.30 -2.51
C ILE A 256 6.56 -1.93 -3.68
N LEU A 257 6.05 -1.82 -4.91
CA LEU A 257 6.76 -2.32 -6.09
C LEU A 257 8.14 -1.65 -6.27
N LEU A 258 8.22 -0.32 -6.11
CA LEU A 258 9.49 0.41 -6.16
C LEU A 258 10.46 -0.07 -5.06
N PHE A 259 9.96 -0.28 -3.85
CA PHE A 259 10.73 -0.78 -2.72
C PHE A 259 11.27 -2.19 -2.97
N GLU A 260 10.44 -3.12 -3.44
CA GLU A 260 10.83 -4.50 -3.73
C GLU A 260 11.87 -4.60 -4.85
N ASN A 261 11.66 -3.85 -5.94
CA ASN A 261 12.62 -3.77 -7.05
C ASN A 261 13.96 -3.25 -6.54
N GLN A 262 13.94 -2.20 -5.72
CA GLN A 262 15.17 -1.61 -5.20
C GLN A 262 15.97 -2.56 -4.30
N ILE A 263 15.28 -3.37 -3.49
CA ILE A 263 15.92 -4.42 -2.68
C ILE A 263 16.55 -5.48 -3.58
N SER A 264 15.81 -5.97 -4.57
CA SER A 264 16.28 -6.99 -5.50
C SER A 264 17.51 -6.52 -6.29
N ASP A 265 17.48 -5.28 -6.79
CA ASP A 265 18.49 -4.79 -7.72
C ASP A 265 19.76 -4.29 -7.03
N ALA A 266 19.64 -3.60 -5.89
CA ALA A 266 20.80 -2.98 -5.24
C ALA A 266 21.27 -3.71 -3.97
N LEU A 267 20.36 -4.23 -3.15
CA LEU A 267 20.73 -4.81 -1.86
C LEU A 267 21.09 -6.29 -1.96
N VAL A 268 20.25 -7.11 -2.62
CA VAL A 268 20.42 -8.56 -2.70
C VAL A 268 21.82 -8.95 -3.21
N PRO A 269 22.39 -8.33 -4.26
CA PRO A 269 23.74 -8.65 -4.72
C PRO A 269 24.83 -8.50 -3.65
N LEU A 270 24.61 -7.64 -2.65
CA LEU A 270 25.57 -7.36 -1.57
C LEU A 270 25.47 -8.34 -0.40
N ILE A 271 24.33 -9.03 -0.25
CA ILE A 271 24.05 -9.84 0.95
C ILE A 271 23.73 -11.32 0.64
N ILE A 272 23.48 -11.69 -0.62
CA ILE A 272 22.96 -13.01 -1.02
C ILE A 272 23.80 -14.19 -0.52
N THR A 273 25.12 -14.03 -0.45
CA THR A 273 26.05 -15.08 0.01
C THR A 273 26.26 -15.10 1.54
N THR A 274 25.43 -14.39 2.31
CA THR A 274 25.61 -14.20 3.75
C THR A 274 24.33 -14.47 4.55
N PRO A 275 24.42 -14.71 5.87
CA PRO A 275 23.24 -14.83 6.73
C PRO A 275 22.33 -13.59 6.76
N LYS A 276 22.80 -12.43 6.26
CA LYS A 276 22.00 -11.21 6.15
C LYS A 276 20.88 -11.33 5.11
N TYR A 277 21.04 -12.20 4.11
CA TYR A 277 19.98 -12.44 3.12
C TYR A 277 18.69 -12.96 3.76
N SER A 278 18.78 -13.99 4.61
CA SER A 278 17.59 -14.52 5.30
C SER A 278 16.96 -13.51 6.26
N GLN A 279 17.77 -12.66 6.90
CA GLN A 279 17.27 -11.58 7.75
C GLN A 279 16.53 -10.52 6.92
N CYS A 280 17.07 -10.15 5.76
CA CYS A 280 16.44 -9.21 4.82
C CYS A 280 15.09 -9.74 4.32
N VAL A 281 15.04 -11.00 3.86
CA VAL A 281 13.79 -11.63 3.42
C VAL A 281 12.75 -11.66 4.53
N SER A 282 13.16 -12.05 5.75
CA SER A 282 12.27 -12.10 6.92
C SER A 282 11.72 -10.73 7.31
N LEU A 283 12.58 -9.71 7.36
CA LEU A 283 12.17 -8.34 7.68
C LEU A 283 11.23 -7.79 6.60
N LYS A 284 11.58 -7.95 5.32
CA LYS A 284 10.73 -7.52 4.20
C LYS A 284 9.35 -8.16 4.29
N LYS A 285 9.29 -9.49 4.45
CA LYS A 285 8.03 -10.22 4.60
C LYS A 285 7.19 -9.68 5.76
N LYS A 286 7.79 -9.53 6.94
CA LYS A 286 7.09 -8.98 8.12
C LYS A 286 6.51 -7.59 7.86
N LYS A 287 7.25 -6.71 7.17
CA LYS A 287 6.80 -5.36 6.84
C LYS A 287 5.64 -5.36 5.84
N LEU A 288 5.71 -6.21 4.82
CA LEU A 288 4.64 -6.34 3.82
C LEU A 288 3.37 -6.96 4.43
N GLU A 289 3.48 -7.97 5.28
CA GLU A 289 2.34 -8.56 5.99
C GLU A 289 1.60 -7.53 6.87
N GLN A 290 2.33 -6.58 7.48
CA GLN A 290 1.73 -5.49 8.26
C GLN A 290 0.92 -4.52 7.38
N VAL A 291 1.47 -4.17 6.21
CA VAL A 291 0.81 -3.32 5.21
C VAL A 291 -0.43 -4.02 4.66
N GLU A 292 -0.33 -5.30 4.29
CA GLU A 292 -1.43 -6.13 3.79
C GLU A 292 -2.57 -6.21 4.81
N SER A 293 -2.26 -6.50 6.08
CA SER A 293 -3.30 -6.57 7.13
C SER A 293 -4.06 -5.25 7.31
N LYS A 294 -3.41 -4.10 7.12
CA LYS A 294 -4.07 -2.78 7.18
C LYS A 294 -4.90 -2.51 5.93
N ILE A 295 -4.43 -2.94 4.76
CA ILE A 295 -5.21 -2.88 3.51
C ILE A 295 -6.47 -3.71 3.63
N ASP A 296 -6.38 -4.96 4.11
CA ASP A 296 -7.53 -5.85 4.32
C ASP A 296 -8.57 -5.23 5.25
N PHE A 297 -8.11 -4.66 6.37
CA PHE A 297 -8.97 -3.96 7.32
C PHE A 297 -9.67 -2.75 6.70
N GLY A 298 -8.92 -1.91 5.98
CA GLY A 298 -9.49 -0.73 5.31
C GLY A 298 -10.43 -1.10 4.16
N LEU A 299 -10.19 -2.22 3.46
CA LEU A 299 -11.08 -2.77 2.43
C LEU A 299 -12.41 -3.22 3.03
N ASP A 300 -12.42 -4.01 4.11
CA ASP A 300 -13.67 -4.41 4.75
C ASP A 300 -14.46 -3.19 5.25
N ARG A 301 -13.76 -2.23 5.87
CA ARG A 301 -14.38 -0.97 6.31
C ARG A 301 -14.98 -0.17 5.16
N SER A 302 -14.28 -0.11 4.03
CA SER A 302 -14.73 0.54 2.79
C SER A 302 -15.98 -0.13 2.21
N LEU A 303 -16.00 -1.46 2.16
CA LEU A 303 -17.17 -2.23 1.73
C LEU A 303 -18.36 -2.02 2.69
N ASN A 304 -18.11 -1.97 3.99
CA ASN A 304 -19.14 -1.71 5.01
C ASN A 304 -19.70 -0.28 4.87
N ALA A 305 -18.88 0.72 4.52
CA ALA A 305 -19.36 2.07 4.26
C ALA A 305 -20.28 2.13 3.03
N ILE A 306 -19.88 1.50 1.92
CA ILE A 306 -20.68 1.42 0.68
C ILE A 306 -22.03 0.75 0.96
N THR A 307 -21.99 -0.42 1.60
CA THR A 307 -23.18 -1.22 1.92
C THR A 307 -24.08 -0.56 2.96
N GLY A 308 -23.50 0.12 3.95
CA GLY A 308 -24.21 0.95 4.92
C GLY A 308 -25.01 2.06 4.25
N TRP A 309 -24.40 2.80 3.33
CA TRP A 309 -25.10 3.84 2.58
C TRP A 309 -26.19 3.27 1.68
N ILE A 310 -25.96 2.14 0.99
CA ILE A 310 -27.00 1.46 0.20
C ILE A 310 -28.23 1.17 1.07
N LYS A 311 -28.03 0.67 2.30
CA LYS A 311 -29.12 0.41 3.24
C LYS A 311 -29.87 1.68 3.64
N ILE A 312 -29.16 2.80 3.86
CA ILE A 312 -29.77 4.11 4.14
C ILE A 312 -30.62 4.55 2.95
N CYS A 313 -30.05 4.53 1.74
CA CYS A 313 -30.74 4.91 0.50
C CYS A 313 -32.02 4.10 0.28
N LEU A 314 -31.96 2.78 0.43
CA LEU A 314 -33.14 1.92 0.33
C LEU A 314 -34.20 2.28 1.37
N THR A 315 -33.80 2.55 2.61
CA THR A 315 -34.74 2.88 3.70
C THR A 315 -35.35 4.28 3.53
N SER A 316 -34.62 5.24 2.95
CA SER A 316 -35.10 6.61 2.75
C SER A 316 -35.94 6.79 1.49
N GLU A 317 -35.56 6.14 0.40
CA GLU A 317 -36.17 6.33 -0.92
C GLU A 317 -37.28 5.32 -1.23
N GLN A 318 -37.23 4.09 -0.68
CA GLN A 318 -38.20 3.05 -1.00
C GLN A 318 -39.46 3.14 -0.12
N LYS A 319 -40.58 3.53 -0.72
CA LYS A 319 -41.86 3.69 -0.04
C LYS A 319 -42.66 2.39 -0.06
N LYS A 320 -43.50 2.18 0.96
CA LYS A 320 -44.43 1.04 1.00
C LYS A 320 -45.40 1.03 -0.18
N SER A 321 -45.76 2.20 -0.69
CA SER A 321 -46.61 2.36 -1.88
C SER A 321 -45.98 1.81 -3.16
N ASP A 322 -44.65 1.65 -3.22
CA ASP A 322 -43.97 1.12 -4.40
C ASP A 322 -44.25 -0.39 -4.57
N PHE A 323 -44.41 -1.10 -3.44
CA PHE A 323 -44.67 -2.53 -3.42
C PHE A 323 -46.12 -2.89 -3.06
N LYS A 324 -46.92 -1.90 -2.63
CA LYS A 324 -48.35 -2.05 -2.42
C LYS A 324 -49.09 -0.76 -2.79
N PRO A 325 -49.18 -0.43 -4.08
CA PRO A 325 -49.97 0.72 -4.54
C PRO A 325 -51.46 0.48 -4.31
N ASP A 326 -52.19 1.54 -3.95
CA ASP A 326 -53.65 1.50 -3.74
C ASP A 326 -54.45 1.67 -5.06
N SER A 327 -53.80 2.14 -6.12
CA SER A 327 -54.36 2.34 -7.45
C SER A 327 -53.58 1.57 -8.51
N ASP A 328 -54.12 1.44 -9.72
CA ASP A 328 -53.36 0.95 -10.85
C ASP A 328 -52.27 1.96 -11.20
N VAL A 329 -51.00 1.54 -11.09
CA VAL A 329 -49.82 2.36 -11.37
C VAL A 329 -48.98 1.66 -12.43
N ASP A 330 -48.44 2.44 -13.37
CA ASP A 330 -47.47 1.93 -14.34
C ASP A 330 -46.26 1.36 -13.60
N THR A 331 -46.07 0.05 -13.74
CA THR A 331 -45.06 -0.66 -12.97
C THR A 331 -43.67 -0.49 -13.60
N MET A 332 -42.83 0.32 -12.97
CA MET A 332 -41.47 0.63 -13.42
C MET A 332 -40.45 0.41 -12.30
N THR A 333 -39.16 0.33 -12.66
CA THR A 333 -38.05 0.30 -11.69
C THR A 333 -38.14 1.50 -10.73
N SER A 334 -38.01 1.23 -9.44
CA SER A 334 -38.14 2.21 -8.38
C SER A 334 -37.01 3.25 -8.40
N VAL A 335 -37.28 4.41 -7.79
CA VAL A 335 -36.28 5.48 -7.64
C VAL A 335 -35.12 5.00 -6.76
N ALA A 336 -35.42 4.27 -5.69
CA ALA A 336 -34.42 3.68 -4.81
C ALA A 336 -33.50 2.71 -5.58
N CYS A 337 -34.05 1.84 -6.43
CA CYS A 337 -33.27 0.93 -7.26
C CYS A 337 -32.31 1.69 -8.19
N LYS A 338 -32.79 2.71 -8.91
CA LYS A 338 -31.95 3.53 -9.80
C LYS A 338 -30.80 4.19 -9.04
N CYS A 339 -31.07 4.74 -7.86
CA CYS A 339 -30.07 5.40 -7.02
C CYS A 339 -28.97 4.40 -6.58
N VAL A 340 -29.38 3.23 -6.09
CA VAL A 340 -28.47 2.15 -5.68
C VAL A 340 -27.62 1.64 -6.85
N VAL A 341 -28.22 1.38 -8.01
CA VAL A 341 -27.49 0.89 -9.19
C VAL A 341 -26.48 1.91 -9.67
N GLN A 342 -26.83 3.19 -9.71
CA GLN A 342 -25.91 4.26 -10.12
C GLN A 342 -24.70 4.33 -9.18
N TYR A 343 -24.93 4.30 -7.86
CA TYR A 343 -23.86 4.35 -6.87
C TYR A 343 -22.98 3.10 -6.90
N LEU A 344 -23.59 1.91 -6.96
CA LEU A 344 -22.85 0.65 -7.01
C LEU A 344 -22.00 0.55 -8.28
N SER A 345 -22.54 0.94 -9.44
CA SER A 345 -21.80 0.93 -10.71
C SER A 345 -20.58 1.86 -10.68
N ALA A 346 -20.69 3.04 -10.06
CA ALA A 346 -19.58 3.95 -9.86
C ALA A 346 -18.47 3.33 -9.00
N ASN A 347 -18.84 2.67 -7.89
CA ASN A 347 -17.89 1.98 -7.02
C ASN A 347 -17.22 0.79 -7.70
N ILE A 348 -17.96 -0.02 -8.47
CA ILE A 348 -17.39 -1.15 -9.24
C ILE A 348 -16.30 -0.65 -10.19
N LYS A 349 -16.57 0.43 -10.92
CA LYS A 349 -15.60 1.05 -11.82
C LYS A 349 -14.38 1.54 -11.05
N HIS A 350 -14.57 2.26 -9.96
CA HIS A 350 -13.49 2.82 -9.16
C HIS A 350 -12.58 1.73 -8.55
N ILE A 351 -13.16 0.66 -8.00
CA ILE A 351 -12.40 -0.50 -7.49
C ILE A 351 -11.50 -1.09 -8.59
N ARG A 352 -12.03 -1.27 -9.80
CA ARG A 352 -11.25 -1.80 -10.95
C ARG A 352 -10.13 -0.89 -11.43
N GLU A 353 -10.30 0.42 -11.29
CA GLU A 353 -9.27 1.39 -11.67
C GLU A 353 -8.12 1.47 -10.66
N CYS A 354 -8.36 1.01 -9.42
CA CYS A 354 -7.44 1.14 -8.30
C CYS A 354 -6.74 -0.16 -7.91
N LEU A 355 -7.41 -1.30 -8.05
CA LEU A 355 -6.89 -2.62 -7.68
C LEU A 355 -6.44 -3.39 -8.94
N ASP A 356 -5.47 -4.29 -8.76
CA ASP A 356 -5.14 -5.27 -9.80
C ASP A 356 -6.30 -6.25 -10.02
N THR A 357 -6.32 -6.90 -11.18
CA THR A 357 -7.46 -7.73 -11.62
C THR A 357 -7.88 -8.78 -10.61
N LYS A 358 -6.92 -9.50 -9.99
CA LYS A 358 -7.23 -10.59 -9.06
C LYS A 358 -7.79 -10.06 -7.74
N ASN A 359 -7.17 -9.03 -7.19
CA ASN A 359 -7.66 -8.41 -5.95
C ASN A 359 -9.02 -7.73 -6.18
N ALA A 360 -9.22 -7.09 -7.33
CA ALA A 360 -10.50 -6.50 -7.71
C ALA A 360 -11.61 -7.58 -7.80
N GLU A 361 -11.34 -8.74 -8.40
CA GLU A 361 -12.30 -9.85 -8.46
C GLU A 361 -12.75 -10.31 -7.07
N LEU A 362 -11.82 -10.47 -6.12
CA LEU A 362 -12.13 -10.89 -4.75
C LEU A 362 -12.96 -9.83 -4.00
N VAL A 363 -12.55 -8.55 -4.07
CA VAL A 363 -13.24 -7.45 -3.41
C VAL A 363 -14.64 -7.25 -3.99
N LEU A 364 -14.79 -7.34 -5.32
CA LEU A 364 -16.09 -7.24 -5.97
C LEU A 364 -16.99 -8.45 -5.64
N ALA A 365 -16.45 -9.67 -5.56
CA ALA A 365 -17.23 -10.83 -5.14
C ALA A 365 -17.82 -10.61 -3.73
N GLU A 366 -17.02 -10.15 -2.77
CA GLU A 366 -17.48 -9.86 -1.40
C GLU A 366 -18.52 -8.71 -1.38
N LEU A 367 -18.28 -7.63 -2.13
CA LEU A 367 -19.26 -6.55 -2.29
C LEU A 367 -20.60 -7.06 -2.82
N GLY A 368 -20.57 -7.94 -3.82
CA GLY A 368 -21.76 -8.55 -4.41
C GLY A 368 -22.53 -9.43 -3.43
N ILE A 369 -21.84 -10.22 -2.60
CA ILE A 369 -22.45 -11.04 -1.55
C ILE A 369 -23.13 -10.17 -0.49
N LYS A 370 -22.43 -9.14 0.00
CA LYS A 370 -23.01 -8.19 0.98
C LYS A 370 -24.20 -7.43 0.38
N PHE A 371 -24.09 -7.01 -0.88
CA PHE A 371 -25.17 -6.35 -1.60
C PHE A 371 -26.41 -7.24 -1.76
N HIS A 372 -26.22 -8.49 -2.20
CA HIS A 372 -27.31 -9.48 -2.27
C HIS A 372 -28.04 -9.60 -0.93
N ARG A 373 -27.29 -9.75 0.16
CA ARG A 373 -27.85 -9.86 1.51
C ARG A 373 -28.70 -8.64 1.87
N ILE A 374 -28.24 -7.43 1.57
CA ILE A 374 -28.99 -6.20 1.83
C ILE A 374 -30.30 -6.17 1.06
N ILE A 375 -30.27 -6.48 -0.25
CA ILE A 375 -31.49 -6.49 -1.06
C ILE A 375 -32.46 -7.56 -0.57
N TYR A 376 -31.97 -8.76 -0.29
CA TYR A 376 -32.77 -9.85 0.27
C TYR A 376 -33.46 -9.42 1.58
N GLU A 377 -32.71 -8.92 2.56
CA GLU A 377 -33.25 -8.47 3.84
C GLU A 377 -34.20 -7.27 3.70
N HIS A 378 -33.96 -6.38 2.73
CA HIS A 378 -34.82 -5.23 2.45
C HIS A 378 -36.18 -5.66 1.89
N LEU A 379 -36.20 -6.56 0.91
CA LEU A 379 -37.46 -7.05 0.31
C LEU A 379 -38.36 -7.77 1.33
N LEU A 380 -37.77 -8.49 2.30
CA LEU A 380 -38.53 -9.15 3.37
C LEU A 380 -39.32 -8.18 4.28
N GLN A 381 -39.06 -6.87 4.22
CA GLN A 381 -39.72 -5.87 5.08
C GLN A 381 -41.06 -5.36 4.54
N TYR A 382 -41.43 -5.76 3.32
CA TYR A 382 -42.61 -5.23 2.62
C TYR A 382 -43.69 -6.29 2.41
N THR A 383 -44.87 -5.82 2.04
CA THR A 383 -45.99 -6.66 1.61
C THR A 383 -46.33 -6.30 0.18
N TYR A 384 -46.61 -7.29 -0.66
CA TYR A 384 -46.70 -7.13 -2.11
C TYR A 384 -48.10 -7.40 -2.66
N ASN A 385 -48.63 -6.50 -3.49
CA ASN A 385 -49.73 -6.82 -4.41
C ASN A 385 -49.17 -7.12 -5.82
N SER A 386 -50.02 -7.48 -6.79
CA SER A 386 -49.55 -7.87 -8.12
C SER A 386 -48.71 -6.79 -8.82
N ALA A 387 -49.12 -5.52 -8.74
CA ALA A 387 -48.36 -4.40 -9.32
C ALA A 387 -47.01 -4.21 -8.62
N GLY A 388 -46.99 -4.23 -7.29
CA GLY A 388 -45.75 -4.11 -6.51
C GLY A 388 -44.81 -5.31 -6.64
N ALA A 389 -45.33 -6.52 -6.83
CA ALA A 389 -44.52 -7.70 -7.15
C ALA A 389 -43.81 -7.54 -8.50
N MET A 390 -44.50 -6.98 -9.49
CA MET A 390 -43.91 -6.67 -10.79
C MET A 390 -42.85 -5.56 -10.66
N CYS A 391 -43.04 -4.56 -9.78
CA CYS A 391 -42.03 -3.55 -9.47
C CYS A 391 -40.77 -4.19 -8.87
N ALA A 392 -40.92 -5.08 -7.88
CA ALA A 392 -39.81 -5.81 -7.28
C ALA A 392 -39.04 -6.66 -8.30
N ILE A 393 -39.74 -7.30 -9.25
CA ILE A 393 -39.11 -8.06 -10.34
C ILE A 393 -38.31 -7.13 -11.27
N CYS A 394 -38.82 -5.93 -11.59
CA CYS A 394 -38.09 -4.92 -12.35
C CYS A 394 -36.83 -4.45 -11.62
N ASP A 395 -36.92 -4.18 -10.32
CA ASP A 395 -35.79 -3.76 -9.49
C ASP A 395 -34.71 -4.85 -9.42
N VAL A 396 -35.10 -6.09 -9.11
CA VAL A 396 -34.15 -7.22 -9.04
C VAL A 396 -33.53 -7.52 -10.41
N ASN A 397 -34.27 -7.34 -11.51
CA ASN A 397 -33.68 -7.44 -12.85
C ASN A 397 -32.63 -6.36 -13.11
N GLU A 398 -32.84 -5.13 -12.63
CA GLU A 398 -31.85 -4.07 -12.78
C GLU A 398 -30.62 -4.32 -11.90
N TYR A 399 -30.81 -4.80 -10.68
CA TYR A 399 -29.72 -5.27 -9.83
C TYR A 399 -28.95 -6.41 -10.51
N ARG A 400 -29.63 -7.38 -11.12
CA ARG A 400 -29.01 -8.47 -11.90
C ARG A 400 -28.11 -7.95 -13.01
N LYS A 401 -28.56 -6.95 -13.77
CA LYS A 401 -27.73 -6.33 -14.83
C LYS A 401 -26.48 -5.69 -14.23
N CYS A 402 -26.64 -4.91 -13.16
CA CYS A 402 -25.52 -4.29 -12.46
C CYS A 402 -24.55 -5.36 -11.92
N VAL A 403 -25.05 -6.47 -11.36
CA VAL A 403 -24.15 -7.44 -10.72
C VAL A 403 -23.37 -8.34 -11.68
N LYS A 404 -23.81 -8.46 -12.93
CA LYS A 404 -23.02 -9.12 -13.98
C LYS A 404 -21.67 -8.43 -14.16
N ASP A 405 -21.64 -7.11 -13.98
CA ASP A 405 -20.40 -6.36 -14.06
C ASP A 405 -19.48 -6.62 -12.87
N LEU A 406 -19.83 -7.39 -11.83
CA LEU A 406 -18.85 -7.78 -10.80
C LEU A 406 -18.01 -8.99 -11.22
N GLY A 407 -18.48 -9.79 -12.19
CA GLY A 407 -17.73 -10.94 -12.74
C GLY A 407 -17.71 -12.20 -11.88
N SER A 408 -18.49 -12.27 -10.79
CA SER A 408 -18.57 -13.44 -9.90
C SER A 408 -19.77 -14.33 -10.23
N SER A 409 -19.53 -15.60 -10.58
CA SER A 409 -20.59 -16.57 -10.86
C SER A 409 -21.51 -16.78 -9.64
N LEU A 410 -20.92 -16.89 -8.45
CA LEU A 410 -21.67 -17.02 -7.20
C LEU A 410 -22.65 -15.85 -7.00
N VAL A 411 -22.22 -14.62 -7.23
CA VAL A 411 -23.08 -13.44 -7.08
C VAL A 411 -24.19 -13.44 -8.13
N ILE A 412 -23.89 -13.83 -9.37
CA ILE A 412 -24.90 -13.96 -10.43
C ILE A 412 -25.95 -15.00 -10.02
N ASP A 413 -25.53 -16.18 -9.55
CA ASP A 413 -26.43 -17.26 -9.12
C ASP A 413 -27.30 -16.84 -7.93
N LEU A 414 -26.74 -16.09 -6.97
CA LEU A 414 -27.49 -15.53 -5.85
C LEU A 414 -28.62 -14.61 -6.33
N PHE A 415 -28.33 -13.69 -7.25
CA PHE A 415 -29.34 -12.77 -7.77
C PHE A 415 -30.33 -13.44 -8.74
N ASP A 416 -29.93 -14.48 -9.46
CA ASP A 416 -30.83 -15.32 -10.27
C ASP A 416 -31.83 -16.06 -9.36
N THR A 417 -31.33 -16.58 -8.23
CA THR A 417 -32.16 -17.20 -7.19
C THR A 417 -33.12 -16.20 -6.57
N LEU A 418 -32.65 -14.99 -6.23
CA LEU A 418 -33.50 -13.92 -5.69
C LEU A 418 -34.59 -13.47 -6.67
N HIS A 419 -34.27 -13.41 -7.96
CA HIS A 419 -35.25 -13.13 -9.01
C HIS A 419 -36.33 -14.21 -9.08
N ALA A 420 -35.93 -15.48 -9.03
CA ALA A 420 -36.87 -16.60 -8.96
C ALA A 420 -37.77 -16.53 -7.71
N LEU A 421 -37.23 -16.15 -6.55
CA LEU A 421 -38.02 -15.90 -5.34
C LEU A 421 -39.04 -14.77 -5.52
N CYS A 422 -38.68 -13.68 -6.21
CA CYS A 422 -39.60 -12.58 -6.48
C CYS A 422 -40.78 -13.01 -7.39
N ASN A 423 -40.59 -13.97 -8.28
CA ASN A 423 -41.69 -14.52 -9.09
C ASN A 423 -42.78 -15.18 -8.22
N LEU A 424 -42.44 -15.72 -7.04
CA LEU A 424 -43.43 -16.27 -6.10
C LEU A 424 -44.41 -15.20 -5.60
N LEU A 425 -44.04 -13.92 -5.64
CA LEU A 425 -44.88 -12.80 -5.22
C LEU A 425 -45.96 -12.47 -6.26
N LEU A 426 -45.73 -12.82 -7.54
CA LEU A 426 -46.61 -12.46 -8.66
C LEU A 426 -47.50 -13.64 -9.12
N VAL A 427 -46.99 -14.86 -9.08
CA VAL A 427 -47.66 -16.05 -9.64
C VAL A 427 -49.02 -16.32 -8.96
N LYS A 428 -50.01 -16.79 -9.72
CA LYS A 428 -51.33 -17.18 -9.16
C LYS A 428 -51.19 -18.33 -8.15
N HIS A 429 -52.04 -18.35 -7.12
CA HIS A 429 -51.97 -19.34 -6.03
C HIS A 429 -52.00 -20.80 -6.51
N GLU A 430 -52.68 -21.09 -7.62
CA GLU A 430 -52.77 -22.42 -8.24
C GLU A 430 -51.41 -22.96 -8.71
N ASN A 431 -50.55 -22.06 -9.19
CA ASN A 431 -49.27 -22.40 -9.81
C ASN A 431 -48.09 -22.31 -8.84
N LEU A 432 -48.30 -21.84 -7.61
CA LEU A 432 -47.22 -21.63 -6.63
C LEU A 432 -46.43 -22.90 -6.35
N LYS A 433 -47.09 -24.05 -6.18
CA LYS A 433 -46.40 -25.33 -5.95
C LYS A 433 -45.45 -25.68 -7.10
N GLN A 434 -45.89 -25.51 -8.34
CA GLN A 434 -45.07 -25.81 -9.51
C GLN A 434 -43.82 -24.93 -9.55
N VAL A 435 -43.96 -23.63 -9.25
CA VAL A 435 -42.83 -22.69 -9.24
C VAL A 435 -41.86 -22.98 -8.09
N CYS A 436 -42.35 -23.37 -6.91
CA CYS A 436 -41.49 -23.78 -5.79
C CYS A 436 -40.60 -24.99 -6.12
N TYR A 437 -41.07 -25.91 -6.98
CA TYR A 437 -40.31 -27.09 -7.42
C TYR A 437 -39.56 -26.88 -8.75
N GLY A 438 -39.49 -25.65 -9.25
CA GLY A 438 -38.69 -25.33 -10.43
C GLY A 438 -37.19 -25.46 -10.14
N ASP A 439 -36.40 -25.72 -11.20
CA ASP A 439 -34.97 -26.04 -11.11
C ASP A 439 -34.14 -25.03 -10.30
N THR A 440 -34.51 -23.75 -10.31
CA THR A 440 -33.80 -22.68 -9.58
C THR A 440 -34.13 -22.65 -8.08
N LEU A 441 -35.31 -23.12 -7.66
CA LEU A 441 -35.80 -23.00 -6.28
C LEU A 441 -35.81 -24.33 -5.51
N VAL A 442 -35.72 -25.46 -6.22
CA VAL A 442 -35.83 -26.81 -5.64
C VAL A 442 -34.76 -27.12 -4.58
N GLY A 443 -33.57 -26.50 -4.70
CA GLY A 443 -32.46 -26.69 -3.75
C GLY A 443 -32.51 -25.77 -2.52
N LEU A 444 -33.50 -24.88 -2.43
CA LEU A 444 -33.62 -23.96 -1.30
C LEU A 444 -34.39 -24.57 -0.13
N ASP A 445 -34.04 -24.16 1.09
CA ASP A 445 -34.82 -24.51 2.27
C ASP A 445 -36.25 -23.97 2.16
N HIS A 446 -37.22 -24.81 2.52
CA HIS A 446 -38.65 -24.48 2.53
C HIS A 446 -38.97 -23.28 3.40
N SER A 447 -38.16 -23.00 4.43
CA SER A 447 -38.30 -21.80 5.26
C SER A 447 -38.14 -20.51 4.44
N ILE A 448 -37.22 -20.46 3.47
CA ILE A 448 -36.96 -19.31 2.60
C ILE A 448 -38.15 -19.07 1.68
N LEU A 449 -38.64 -20.13 1.03
CA LEU A 449 -39.81 -20.07 0.15
C LEU A 449 -41.05 -19.60 0.92
N SER A 450 -41.25 -20.14 2.13
CA SER A 450 -42.33 -19.76 3.04
C SER A 450 -42.25 -18.27 3.40
N ASN A 451 -41.07 -17.77 3.75
CA ASN A 451 -40.87 -16.37 4.12
C ASN A 451 -41.26 -15.42 2.97
N PHE A 452 -40.92 -15.74 1.72
CA PHE A 452 -41.32 -14.94 0.56
C PHE A 452 -42.83 -15.01 0.28
N ILE A 453 -43.43 -16.20 0.32
CA ILE A 453 -44.88 -16.38 0.07
C ILE A 453 -45.72 -15.62 1.11
N GLN A 454 -45.25 -15.53 2.35
CA GLN A 454 -45.90 -14.77 3.42
C GLN A 454 -45.97 -13.25 3.16
N LEU A 455 -45.10 -12.72 2.29
CA LEU A 455 -45.09 -11.29 1.95
C LEU A 455 -46.23 -10.90 0.99
N ARG A 456 -46.96 -11.87 0.42
CA ARG A 456 -48.05 -11.56 -0.50
C ARG A 456 -49.25 -10.95 0.23
N SER A 457 -49.85 -9.94 -0.35
CA SER A 457 -51.04 -9.27 0.20
C SER A 457 -52.26 -10.19 0.24
N ASP A 458 -52.33 -11.19 -0.65
CA ASP A 458 -53.38 -12.21 -0.73
C ASP A 458 -53.10 -13.46 0.14
N PHE A 459 -52.00 -13.47 0.92
CA PHE A 459 -51.60 -14.65 1.71
C PHE A 459 -52.71 -15.19 2.61
N LYS A 460 -53.41 -14.29 3.32
CA LYS A 460 -54.51 -14.64 4.23
C LYS A 460 -55.80 -14.98 3.47
N SER A 461 -56.15 -14.20 2.44
CA SER A 461 -57.41 -14.38 1.69
C SER A 461 -57.41 -15.69 0.91
N GLN A 462 -56.26 -16.10 0.37
CA GLN A 462 -56.09 -17.35 -0.37
C GLN A 462 -55.72 -18.55 0.51
N LYS A 463 -55.69 -18.39 1.85
CA LYS A 463 -55.36 -19.46 2.82
C LYS A 463 -54.03 -20.18 2.50
N LEU A 464 -53.03 -19.45 2.01
CA LEU A 464 -51.76 -20.02 1.54
C LEU A 464 -50.94 -20.70 2.64
N ALA A 465 -51.23 -20.43 3.91
CA ALA A 465 -50.66 -21.17 5.05
C ALA A 465 -50.90 -22.69 4.96
N VAL A 466 -52.02 -23.13 4.37
CA VAL A 466 -52.31 -24.56 4.17
C VAL A 466 -51.46 -25.14 3.04
N LEU A 467 -51.17 -24.34 2.00
CA LEU A 467 -50.27 -24.72 0.92
C LEU A 467 -48.84 -24.94 1.45
N LEU A 468 -48.36 -24.04 2.32
CA LEU A 468 -47.03 -24.10 2.93
C LEU A 468 -46.85 -25.30 3.87
N LYS A 469 -47.85 -25.65 4.69
CA LYS A 469 -47.80 -26.85 5.55
C LYS A 469 -47.61 -28.15 4.76
N ASN A 470 -48.11 -28.20 3.52
CA ASN A 470 -47.96 -29.35 2.63
C ASN A 470 -46.62 -29.37 1.88
N LEU A 471 -45.87 -28.27 1.89
CA LEU A 471 -44.52 -28.20 1.34
C LEU A 471 -43.47 -28.67 2.36
N THR A 472 -43.71 -28.49 3.66
CA THR A 472 -42.79 -28.86 4.76
C THR A 472 -42.97 -30.30 5.28
N SER A 473 -43.96 -31.06 4.78
CA SER A 473 -44.33 -32.39 5.29
C SER A 473 -43.72 -33.56 4.51
N ARG A 474 -42.70 -33.30 3.70
CA ARG A 474 -41.80 -34.26 3.05
C ARG A 474 -40.37 -33.81 3.32
#